data_AF-A0AA95MK94-F1
#
_entry.id   AF-A0AA95MK94-F1
#
_cell.length_a   1.000
_cell.length_b   1.000
_cell.length_c   1.000
_cell.angle_alpha   90.00
_cell.angle_beta   90.00
_cell.angle_gamma   90.00
#
_symmetry.space_group_name_H-M   'P 1'
#
loop_
_entity.id
_entity.type
_entity.pdbx_description
1 polymer ?
#
loop_
_entity_poly.entity_id
_entity_poly.type
_entity_poly.pdbx_seq_one_letter_code
_entity_poly.pdbx_strand_id
1 'polypeptide(L)'
;MTTNLTSPISKKLFFSILVVTVGAEVLLYLTRYSGLAGTLYDALMVSSFFIGWKLYRRLGSPEGKAKTKRQLMLQFTGAFLIFFLGSTVNNVYSANTFQDFNVHYEQYVQDYAEMQAYDPGDEQTTTEPVWAFFEKVDLVGYDIFADTLAGLEEVWRLAYIILFLVIGKKIFPKRWESGRRDIFLIAALFLTSILFGIDHTLGAAQPWPIKIGAIVTFANMGLLFGLILLWTRNLWVTVLVHSLYDITATLSWYYVEYAVELFALAVFVVHLFLFTLEKVNQRRLNREMETIELQQTTEVFQNAE
;
A
#
# COMPACT_ATOMS: atom_id res chain seq x y z
N MET A 1 -2.00 -17.04 9.93
CA MET A 1 -1.68 -15.59 9.81
C MET A 1 -1.95 -14.84 11.11
N THR A 2 -3.18 -14.80 11.62
CA THR A 2 -3.55 -14.10 12.88
C THR A 2 -2.71 -14.51 14.10
N THR A 3 -2.32 -15.79 14.20
CA THR A 3 -1.40 -16.29 15.25
C THR A 3 -0.03 -15.59 15.20
N ASN A 4 0.54 -15.37 14.01
CA ASN A 4 1.86 -14.75 13.85
C ASN A 4 1.79 -13.24 14.08
N LEU A 5 0.73 -12.59 13.57
CA LEU A 5 0.46 -11.17 13.80
C LEU A 5 0.34 -10.83 15.29
N THR A 6 -0.27 -11.73 16.07
CA THR A 6 -0.46 -11.58 17.53
C THR A 6 0.58 -12.30 18.39
N SER A 7 1.71 -12.70 17.80
CA SER A 7 2.85 -13.21 18.56
C SER A 7 3.40 -12.14 19.51
N PRO A 8 4.06 -12.51 20.63
CA PRO A 8 4.53 -11.56 21.63
C PRO A 8 5.29 -10.37 21.02
N ILE A 9 4.98 -9.16 21.51
CA ILE A 9 5.57 -7.90 21.04
C ILE A 9 6.45 -7.38 22.17
N SER A 10 7.71 -7.06 21.87
CA SER A 10 8.61 -6.45 22.86
C SER A 10 8.14 -5.03 23.18
N LYS A 11 8.45 -4.53 24.38
CA LYS A 11 8.11 -3.14 24.78
C LYS A 11 8.60 -2.11 23.76
N LYS A 12 9.81 -2.31 23.22
CA LYS A 12 10.40 -1.46 22.18
C LYS A 12 9.56 -1.47 20.89
N LEU A 13 9.18 -2.65 20.40
CA LEU A 13 8.37 -2.77 19.19
C LEU A 13 6.96 -2.23 19.40
N PHE A 14 6.36 -2.43 20.57
CA PHE A 14 5.05 -1.88 20.91
C PHE A 14 5.08 -0.35 20.91
N PHE A 15 6.09 0.26 21.54
CA PHE A 15 6.27 1.71 21.49
C PHE A 15 6.47 2.22 20.07
N SER A 16 7.30 1.55 19.27
CA SER A 16 7.47 1.87 17.85
C SER A 16 6.17 1.79 17.04
N ILE A 17 5.32 0.80 17.31
CA ILE A 17 3.98 0.69 16.70
C ILE A 17 3.14 1.90 17.08
N LEU A 18 3.12 2.32 18.35
CA LEU A 18 2.35 3.49 18.79
C LEU A 18 2.86 4.79 18.15
N VAL A 19 4.18 4.96 18.04
CA VAL A 19 4.79 6.13 17.42
C VAL A 19 4.46 6.19 15.93
N VAL A 20 4.61 5.09 15.20
CA VAL A 20 4.29 5.06 13.76
C VAL A 20 2.80 5.12 13.49
N THR A 21 1.93 4.75 14.44
CA THR A 21 0.47 4.86 14.28
C THR A 21 -0.05 6.22 14.71
N VAL A 22 -0.30 6.38 16.01
CA VAL A 22 -0.86 7.61 16.61
C VAL A 22 0.06 8.81 16.39
N GLY A 23 1.38 8.60 16.45
CA GLY A 23 2.34 9.69 16.22
C GLY A 23 2.30 10.22 14.80
N ALA A 24 2.09 9.37 13.79
CA ALA A 24 1.94 9.79 12.41
C ALA A 24 0.67 10.62 12.20
N GLU A 25 -0.48 10.18 12.74
CA GLU A 25 -1.74 10.94 12.66
C GLU A 25 -1.64 12.31 13.32
N VAL A 26 -0.99 12.39 14.48
CA VAL A 26 -0.77 13.66 15.19
C VAL A 26 0.10 14.59 14.36
N LEU A 27 1.21 14.10 13.80
CA LEU A 27 2.08 14.92 12.96
C LEU A 27 1.36 15.35 11.67
N LEU A 28 0.62 14.45 11.04
CA LEU A 28 -0.17 14.72 9.84
C LEU A 28 -1.25 15.77 10.09
N TYR A 29 -1.93 15.74 11.24
CA TYR A 29 -2.88 16.79 11.61
C TYR A 29 -2.19 18.14 11.83
N LEU A 30 -0.98 18.12 12.40
CA LEU A 30 -0.22 19.32 12.72
C LEU A 30 0.43 19.98 11.50
N THR A 31 0.54 19.29 10.36
CA THR A 31 1.10 19.88 9.12
C THR A 31 0.32 21.11 8.67
N ARG A 32 -1.00 21.13 8.91
CA ARG A 32 -1.90 22.29 8.72
C ARG A 32 -1.40 23.58 9.37
N TYR A 33 -0.64 23.46 10.44
CA TYR A 33 -0.25 24.57 11.29
C TYR A 33 1.26 24.80 11.29
N SER A 34 2.06 23.86 10.76
CA SER A 34 3.51 23.92 10.87
C SER A 34 4.24 23.07 9.83
N GLY A 35 5.12 23.71 9.06
CA GLY A 35 6.06 23.00 8.18
C GLY A 35 7.02 22.06 8.93
N LEU A 36 7.37 22.38 10.19
CA LEU A 36 8.15 21.47 11.05
C LEU A 36 7.42 20.14 11.28
N ALA A 37 6.09 20.18 11.42
CA ALA A 37 5.31 18.95 11.57
C ALA A 37 5.35 18.09 10.30
N GLY A 38 5.34 18.72 9.11
CA GLY A 38 5.56 18.04 7.82
C GLY A 38 6.93 17.37 7.77
N THR A 39 8.01 18.09 8.07
CA THR A 39 9.37 17.50 8.11
C THR A 39 9.48 16.35 9.11
N LEU A 40 8.84 16.45 10.28
CA LEU A 40 8.82 15.38 11.27
C LEU A 40 7.99 14.18 10.80
N TYR A 41 6.90 14.41 10.06
CA TYR A 41 6.11 13.36 9.43
C TYR A 41 6.95 12.59 8.42
N ASP A 42 7.66 13.27 7.53
CA ASP A 42 8.55 12.64 6.54
C ASP A 42 9.65 11.82 7.22
N ALA A 43 10.28 12.38 8.25
CA ALA A 43 11.28 11.69 9.04
C ALA A 43 10.71 10.44 9.72
N LEU A 44 9.47 10.51 10.19
CA LEU A 44 8.75 9.37 10.76
C LEU A 44 8.43 8.32 9.68
N MET A 45 8.00 8.71 8.49
CA MET A 45 7.74 7.81 7.36
C MET A 45 9.01 7.07 6.95
N VAL A 46 10.13 7.76 6.75
CA VAL A 46 11.44 7.14 6.47
C VAL A 46 11.83 6.17 7.59
N SER A 47 11.67 6.58 8.85
CA SER A 47 11.99 5.74 10.02
C SER A 47 11.07 4.51 10.13
N SER A 48 9.84 4.61 9.64
CA SER A 48 8.86 3.53 9.66
C SER A 48 9.34 2.31 8.87
N PHE A 49 10.20 2.49 7.86
CA PHE A 49 10.80 1.40 7.09
C PHE A 49 11.41 0.31 7.99
N PHE A 50 12.17 0.71 9.02
CA PHE A 50 12.81 -0.22 9.96
C PHE A 50 11.80 -1.01 10.81
N ILE A 51 10.67 -0.38 11.10
CA ILE A 51 9.55 -1.00 11.82
C ILE A 51 8.81 -1.95 10.88
N GLY A 52 8.53 -1.52 9.65
CA GLY A 52 7.99 -2.33 8.56
C GLY A 52 8.79 -3.61 8.33
N TRP A 53 10.12 -3.54 8.36
CA TRP A 53 10.99 -4.72 8.27
C TRP A 53 10.74 -5.76 9.37
N LYS A 54 10.46 -5.31 10.61
CA LYS A 54 10.12 -6.19 11.73
C LYS A 54 8.70 -6.72 11.64
N LEU A 55 7.75 -5.89 11.20
CA LEU A 55 6.34 -6.27 11.08
C LEU A 55 6.10 -7.22 9.90
N TYR A 56 6.79 -7.02 8.77
CA TYR A 56 6.74 -7.86 7.59
C TYR A 56 6.98 -9.34 7.91
N ARG A 57 7.96 -9.64 8.78
CA ARG A 57 8.27 -11.02 9.21
C ARG A 57 7.08 -11.72 9.87
N ARG A 58 6.11 -10.98 10.41
CA ARG A 58 4.90 -11.52 11.06
C ARG A 58 3.80 -11.89 10.06
N LEU A 59 3.91 -11.46 8.80
CA LEU A 59 3.00 -11.85 7.72
C LEU A 59 3.33 -13.22 7.14
N GLY A 60 4.61 -13.61 7.19
CA GLY A 60 5.10 -14.88 6.67
C GLY A 60 4.54 -16.10 7.42
N SER A 61 4.39 -17.22 6.69
CA SER A 61 4.19 -18.54 7.31
C SER A 61 5.57 -19.16 7.56
N PRO A 62 5.84 -19.77 8.73
CA PRO A 62 7.08 -20.51 9.00
C PRO A 62 7.36 -21.62 7.99
N GLU A 63 6.32 -22.17 7.37
CA GLU A 63 6.37 -23.30 6.45
C GLU A 63 6.36 -22.87 4.96
N GLY A 64 6.34 -21.57 4.68
CA GLY A 64 6.25 -21.06 3.31
C GLY A 64 7.55 -21.27 2.54
N LYS A 65 7.49 -22.02 1.42
CA LYS A 65 8.59 -22.04 0.45
C LYS A 65 8.90 -20.61 -0.01
N ALA A 66 10.19 -20.26 -0.05
CA ALA A 66 10.62 -18.97 -0.57
C ALA A 66 10.17 -18.82 -2.03
N LYS A 67 9.50 -17.70 -2.33
CA LYS A 67 9.05 -17.38 -3.69
C LYS A 67 10.26 -17.05 -4.56
N THR A 68 10.22 -17.48 -5.82
CA THR A 68 11.23 -17.06 -6.81
C THR A 68 11.05 -15.58 -7.16
N LYS A 69 12.10 -14.94 -7.72
CA LYS A 69 12.00 -13.55 -8.22
C LYS A 69 10.84 -13.38 -9.20
N ARG A 70 10.61 -14.36 -10.07
CA ARG A 70 9.50 -14.36 -11.04
C ARG A 70 8.14 -14.38 -10.36
N GLN A 71 7.97 -15.21 -9.33
CA GLN A 71 6.74 -15.28 -8.54
C GLN A 71 6.48 -14.00 -7.74
N LEU A 72 7.54 -13.35 -7.23
CA LEU A 72 7.42 -12.04 -6.60
C LEU A 72 6.99 -10.96 -7.60
N MET A 73 7.56 -10.95 -8.80
CA MET A 73 7.14 -10.03 -9.87
C MET A 73 5.70 -10.30 -10.32
N LEU A 74 5.28 -11.56 -10.43
CA LEU A 74 3.89 -11.92 -10.73
C LEU A 74 2.92 -11.45 -9.64
N GLN A 75 3.32 -11.61 -8.38
CA GLN A 75 2.56 -11.12 -7.25
C GLN A 75 2.43 -9.60 -7.27
N PHE A 76 3.52 -8.87 -7.53
CA PHE A 76 3.51 -7.41 -7.65
C PHE A 76 2.61 -6.96 -8.82
N THR A 77 2.85 -7.44 -10.03
CA THR A 77 2.07 -7.05 -11.21
C THR A 77 0.59 -7.40 -11.06
N GLY A 78 0.26 -8.56 -10.50
CA GLY A 78 -1.13 -8.92 -10.19
C GLY A 78 -1.76 -8.01 -9.14
N ALA A 79 -1.03 -7.66 -8.09
CA ALA A 79 -1.50 -6.71 -7.05
C ALA A 79 -1.75 -5.33 -7.61
N PHE A 80 -0.83 -4.82 -8.44
CA PHE A 80 -0.97 -3.53 -9.10
C PHE A 80 -2.23 -3.48 -9.98
N LEU A 81 -2.44 -4.50 -10.83
CA LEU A 81 -3.60 -4.54 -11.72
C LEU A 81 -4.93 -4.65 -10.96
N ILE A 82 -4.97 -5.45 -9.89
CA ILE A 82 -6.16 -5.54 -9.02
C ILE A 82 -6.42 -4.19 -8.36
N PHE A 83 -5.38 -3.53 -7.86
CA PHE A 83 -5.51 -2.21 -7.25
C PHE A 83 -6.03 -1.19 -8.27
N PHE A 84 -5.39 -1.08 -9.44
CA PHE A 84 -5.79 -0.15 -10.51
C PHE A 84 -7.24 -0.36 -10.96
N LEU A 85 -7.66 -1.61 -11.18
CA LEU A 85 -9.04 -1.90 -11.56
C LEU A 85 -10.01 -1.54 -10.43
N GLY A 86 -9.66 -1.88 -9.19
CA GLY A 86 -10.46 -1.54 -8.02
C GLY A 86 -10.57 -0.04 -7.78
N SER A 87 -9.47 0.71 -7.95
CA SER A 87 -9.43 2.16 -7.82
C SER A 87 -10.26 2.83 -8.92
N THR A 88 -10.21 2.31 -10.16
CA THR A 88 -11.04 2.80 -11.27
C THR A 88 -12.52 2.64 -10.94
N VAL A 89 -12.95 1.46 -10.47
CA VAL A 89 -14.34 1.23 -10.06
C VAL A 89 -14.75 2.16 -8.91
N ASN A 90 -13.88 2.33 -7.93
CA ASN A 90 -14.10 3.23 -6.80
C ASN A 90 -14.23 4.70 -7.25
N ASN A 91 -13.37 5.15 -8.15
CA ASN A 91 -13.40 6.50 -8.69
C ASN A 91 -14.68 6.76 -9.47
N VAL A 92 -15.11 5.81 -10.32
CA VAL A 92 -16.40 5.91 -11.03
C VAL A 92 -17.57 5.96 -10.04
N TYR A 93 -17.55 5.14 -9.00
CA TYR A 93 -18.59 5.17 -7.97
C TYR A 93 -18.62 6.51 -7.22
N SER A 94 -17.47 7.01 -6.78
CA SER A 94 -17.34 8.28 -6.08
C SER A 94 -17.75 9.46 -6.95
N ALA A 95 -17.37 9.47 -8.23
CA ALA A 95 -17.76 10.49 -9.20
C ALA A 95 -19.29 10.62 -9.35
N ASN A 96 -19.98 9.49 -9.33
CA ASN A 96 -21.44 9.46 -9.45
C ASN A 96 -22.17 9.75 -8.12
N THR A 97 -21.57 9.42 -6.98
CA THR A 97 -22.22 9.51 -5.67
C THR A 97 -21.94 10.84 -4.96
N PHE A 98 -20.73 11.37 -5.11
CA PHE A 98 -20.25 12.57 -4.42
C PHE A 98 -19.87 13.65 -5.45
N GLN A 99 -20.89 14.25 -6.08
CA GLN A 99 -20.70 15.23 -7.14
C GLN A 99 -19.85 16.43 -6.69
N ASP A 100 -20.04 16.94 -5.47
CA ASP A 100 -19.25 18.05 -4.93
C ASP A 100 -17.76 17.68 -4.80
N PHE A 101 -17.45 16.46 -4.34
CA PHE A 101 -16.08 15.97 -4.29
C PHE A 101 -15.50 15.81 -5.69
N ASN A 102 -16.28 15.30 -6.65
CA ASN A 102 -15.81 15.08 -8.02
C ASN A 102 -15.53 16.38 -8.77
N VAL A 103 -16.42 17.38 -8.65
CA VAL A 103 -16.26 18.69 -9.29
C VAL A 103 -15.05 19.44 -8.75
N HIS A 104 -14.72 19.24 -7.47
CA HIS A 104 -13.56 19.85 -6.81
C HIS A 104 -12.38 18.88 -6.65
N TYR A 105 -12.37 17.74 -7.34
CA TYR A 105 -11.35 16.71 -7.10
C TYR A 105 -9.95 17.20 -7.51
N GLU A 106 -9.84 17.83 -8.69
CA GLU A 106 -8.58 18.42 -9.15
C GLU A 106 -8.08 19.47 -8.17
N GLN A 107 -8.97 20.34 -7.69
CA GLN A 107 -8.62 21.36 -6.70
C GLN A 107 -8.21 20.76 -5.35
N TYR A 108 -8.88 19.70 -4.91
CA TYR A 108 -8.51 18.99 -3.68
C TYR A 108 -7.16 18.28 -3.79
N VAL A 109 -6.89 17.63 -4.93
CA VAL A 109 -5.59 16.99 -5.21
C VAL A 109 -4.49 18.05 -5.26
N GLN A 110 -4.76 19.18 -5.91
CA GLN A 110 -3.83 20.31 -5.97
C GLN A 110 -3.55 20.89 -4.58
N ASP A 111 -4.57 21.20 -3.78
CA ASP A 111 -4.41 21.69 -2.41
C ASP A 111 -3.59 20.70 -1.55
N TYR A 112 -3.82 19.40 -1.72
CA TYR A 112 -3.11 18.34 -1.00
C TYR A 112 -1.64 18.24 -1.43
N ALA A 113 -1.37 18.28 -2.75
CA ALA A 113 -0.03 18.26 -3.31
C ALA A 113 0.75 19.52 -2.92
N GLU A 114 0.13 20.71 -3.00
CA GLU A 114 0.74 21.99 -2.61
C GLU A 114 1.08 22.07 -1.11
N MET A 115 0.35 21.35 -0.25
CA MET A 115 0.67 21.26 1.18
C MET A 115 1.85 20.34 1.48
N GLN A 116 2.12 19.37 0.61
CA GLN A 116 3.31 18.55 0.71
C GLN A 116 4.48 19.31 0.06
N ALA A 117 4.27 19.89 -1.12
CA ALA A 117 5.28 20.66 -1.84
C ALA A 117 5.78 21.89 -1.08
N TYR A 118 7.06 22.18 -1.23
CA TYR A 118 7.65 23.44 -0.81
C TYR A 118 7.21 24.54 -1.80
N ASP A 119 6.38 25.48 -1.35
CA ASP A 119 6.00 26.68 -2.11
C ASP A 119 7.01 27.81 -1.81
N PRO A 120 7.96 28.11 -2.72
CA PRO A 120 8.73 29.34 -2.63
C PRO A 120 7.80 30.45 -3.07
N GLY A 121 7.10 31.05 -2.10
CA GLY A 121 6.00 31.97 -2.34
C GLY A 121 6.20 32.94 -3.50
N ASP A 122 5.06 33.22 -4.15
CA ASP A 122 4.79 34.02 -5.35
C ASP A 122 5.45 35.42 -5.38
N GLU A 123 6.78 35.49 -5.32
CA GLU A 123 7.54 36.66 -5.71
C GLU A 123 7.75 36.58 -7.21
N GLN A 124 7.01 37.43 -7.95
CA GLN A 124 7.27 37.81 -9.34
C GLN A 124 8.71 38.32 -9.50
N THR A 125 9.66 37.39 -9.48
CA THR A 125 11.01 37.60 -9.95
C THR A 125 11.03 37.04 -11.36
N THR A 126 11.40 37.89 -12.29
CA THR A 126 11.69 37.53 -13.68
C THR A 126 12.83 36.51 -13.68
N THR A 127 12.54 35.24 -13.44
CA THR A 127 13.55 34.19 -13.33
C THR A 127 13.95 33.72 -14.73
N GLU A 128 15.25 33.71 -14.97
CA GLU A 128 15.83 33.17 -16.20
C GLU A 128 15.37 31.72 -16.41
N PRO A 129 15.19 31.25 -17.66
CA PRO A 129 14.63 29.93 -17.98
C PRO A 129 15.37 28.74 -17.33
N VAL A 130 16.62 28.95 -16.89
CA VAL A 130 17.40 27.95 -16.15
C VAL A 130 16.89 27.77 -14.71
N TRP A 131 16.50 28.85 -14.02
CA TRP A 131 15.97 28.79 -12.66
C TRP A 131 14.58 28.15 -12.62
N ALA A 132 13.72 28.50 -13.58
CA ALA A 132 12.40 27.86 -13.74
C ALA A 132 12.51 26.35 -14.02
N PHE A 133 13.57 25.90 -14.71
CA PHE A 133 13.83 24.47 -14.89
C PHE A 133 14.18 23.78 -13.57
N PHE A 134 15.08 24.36 -12.76
CA PHE A 134 15.46 23.78 -11.47
C PHE A 134 14.29 23.77 -10.47
N GLU A 135 13.49 24.83 -10.42
CA GLU A 135 12.28 24.90 -9.61
C GLU A 135 11.29 23.79 -10.00
N LYS A 136 11.08 23.57 -11.31
CA LYS A 136 10.21 22.48 -11.78
C LYS A 136 10.75 21.09 -11.42
N VAL A 137 12.08 20.90 -11.52
CA VAL A 137 12.72 19.63 -11.12
C VAL A 137 12.59 19.41 -9.62
N ASP A 138 12.72 20.47 -8.81
CA ASP A 138 12.60 20.39 -7.35
C ASP A 138 11.15 20.08 -6.93
N LEU A 139 10.17 20.79 -7.50
CA LEU A 139 8.74 20.56 -7.24
C LEU A 139 8.33 19.12 -7.57
N VAL A 140 8.58 18.69 -8.81
CA VAL A 140 8.22 17.34 -9.26
C VAL A 140 9.04 16.28 -8.53
N GLY A 141 10.30 16.56 -8.24
CA GLY A 141 11.18 15.66 -7.50
C GLY A 141 10.69 15.46 -6.06
N TYR A 142 10.22 16.52 -5.43
CA TYR A 142 9.62 16.48 -4.11
C TYR A 142 8.31 15.66 -4.12
N ASP A 143 7.40 15.90 -5.07
CA ASP A 143 6.14 15.14 -5.13
C ASP A 143 6.38 13.64 -5.34
N ILE A 144 7.32 13.27 -6.23
CA ILE A 144 7.73 11.86 -6.39
C ILE A 144 8.32 11.28 -5.09
N PHE A 145 9.07 12.08 -4.34
CA PHE A 145 9.59 11.67 -3.04
C PHE A 145 8.46 11.48 -2.03
N ALA A 146 7.51 12.40 -1.96
CA ALA A 146 6.35 12.33 -1.09
C ALA A 146 5.47 11.11 -1.42
N ASP A 147 5.18 10.85 -2.70
CA ASP A 147 4.47 9.65 -3.17
C ASP A 147 5.21 8.35 -2.79
N THR A 148 6.54 8.37 -2.85
CA THR A 148 7.36 7.24 -2.38
C THR A 148 7.18 7.01 -0.88
N LEU A 149 7.14 8.08 -0.08
CA LEU A 149 6.91 8.01 1.36
C LEU A 149 5.45 7.63 1.70
N ALA A 150 4.47 8.07 0.92
CA ALA A 150 3.05 7.72 1.10
C ALA A 150 2.85 6.20 1.06
N GLY A 151 3.59 5.49 0.20
CA GLY A 151 3.57 4.02 0.23
C GLY A 151 4.00 3.40 1.56
N LEU A 152 4.80 4.09 2.39
CA LEU A 152 5.17 3.62 3.73
C LEU A 152 4.04 3.76 4.76
N GLU A 153 2.95 4.46 4.46
CA GLU A 153 1.72 4.45 5.28
C GLU A 153 1.16 3.02 5.42
N GLU A 154 1.48 2.12 4.49
CA GLU A 154 1.16 0.70 4.60
C GLU A 154 1.80 0.02 5.82
N VAL A 155 2.95 0.55 6.30
CA VAL A 155 3.58 0.12 7.55
C VAL A 155 2.73 0.53 8.75
N TRP A 156 2.29 1.79 8.78
CA TRP A 156 1.37 2.33 9.79
C TRP A 156 0.08 1.51 9.83
N ARG A 157 -0.47 1.15 8.67
CA ARG A 157 -1.70 0.39 8.53
C ARG A 157 -1.57 -1.02 9.08
N LEU A 158 -0.49 -1.72 8.73
CA LEU A 158 -0.18 -3.04 9.31
C LEU A 158 0.01 -2.96 10.82
N ALA A 159 0.65 -1.90 11.31
CA ALA A 159 0.85 -1.67 12.74
C ALA A 159 -0.50 -1.52 13.46
N TYR A 160 -1.47 -0.79 12.89
CA TYR A 160 -2.82 -0.71 13.42
C TYR A 160 -3.57 -2.04 13.39
N ILE A 161 -3.49 -2.80 12.28
CA ILE A 161 -4.09 -4.13 12.21
C ILE A 161 -3.58 -5.00 13.36
N ILE A 162 -2.26 -5.00 13.62
CA ILE A 162 -1.66 -5.73 14.73
C ILE A 162 -2.18 -5.21 16.08
N LEU A 163 -2.26 -3.90 16.26
CA LEU A 163 -2.74 -3.28 17.50
C LEU A 163 -4.19 -3.69 17.79
N PHE A 164 -5.09 -3.58 16.81
CA PHE A 164 -6.49 -4.00 16.94
C PHE A 164 -6.63 -5.49 17.23
N LEU A 165 -5.82 -6.34 16.58
CA LEU A 165 -5.82 -7.78 16.86
C LEU A 165 -5.35 -8.08 18.28
N VAL A 166 -4.31 -7.39 18.78
CA VAL A 166 -3.82 -7.54 20.16
C VAL A 166 -4.87 -7.08 21.18
N ILE A 167 -5.54 -5.96 20.91
CA ILE A 167 -6.65 -5.46 21.72
C ILE A 167 -7.80 -6.49 21.72
N GLY A 168 -8.21 -6.98 20.55
CA GLY A 168 -9.27 -7.99 20.40
C GLY A 168 -8.96 -9.28 21.16
N LYS A 169 -7.72 -9.78 21.05
CA LYS A 169 -7.23 -10.94 21.80
C LYS A 169 -7.31 -10.74 23.32
N LYS A 170 -6.99 -9.53 23.81
CA LYS A 170 -6.99 -9.20 25.24
C LYS A 170 -8.39 -8.99 25.80
N ILE A 171 -9.27 -8.31 25.06
CA ILE A 171 -10.63 -7.97 25.52
C ILE A 171 -11.58 -9.16 25.37
N PHE A 172 -11.40 -10.00 24.34
CA PHE A 172 -12.32 -11.11 24.01
C PHE A 172 -11.62 -12.48 23.97
N PRO A 173 -10.94 -12.93 25.04
CA PRO A 173 -10.13 -14.16 25.02
C PRO A 173 -10.95 -15.42 24.68
N LYS A 174 -12.16 -15.55 25.23
CA LYS A 174 -13.05 -16.70 24.95
C LYS A 174 -13.41 -16.83 23.47
N ARG A 175 -13.65 -15.71 22.79
CA ARG A 175 -13.95 -15.70 21.33
C ARG A 175 -12.69 -15.90 20.49
N TRP A 176 -11.55 -15.45 20.99
CA TRP A 176 -10.25 -15.63 20.35
C TRP A 176 -9.80 -17.10 20.36
N GLU A 177 -10.01 -17.78 21.50
CA GLU A 177 -9.65 -19.17 21.72
C GLU A 177 -10.59 -20.15 21.01
N SER A 178 -11.87 -19.78 20.80
CA SER A 178 -12.83 -20.60 20.06
C SER A 178 -12.59 -20.68 18.55
N GLY A 179 -11.47 -20.12 18.06
CA GLY A 179 -11.05 -20.20 16.65
C GLY A 179 -11.67 -19.14 15.74
N ARG A 180 -12.59 -18.30 16.24
CA ARG A 180 -13.24 -17.22 15.47
C ARG A 180 -12.35 -16.00 15.28
N ARG A 181 -11.08 -16.18 14.92
CA ARG A 181 -10.09 -15.09 14.84
C ARG A 181 -10.29 -14.20 13.61
N ASP A 182 -10.89 -14.74 12.55
CA ASP A 182 -11.06 -14.02 11.28
C ASP A 182 -12.00 -12.82 11.40
N ILE A 183 -12.99 -12.87 12.31
CA ILE A 183 -13.87 -11.71 12.56
C ILE A 183 -13.09 -10.50 13.07
N PHE A 184 -12.06 -10.72 13.90
CA PHE A 184 -11.20 -9.64 14.40
C PHE A 184 -10.29 -9.10 13.32
N LEU A 185 -9.84 -9.96 12.39
CA LEU A 185 -9.04 -9.53 11.25
C LEU A 185 -9.86 -8.68 10.28
N ILE A 186 -11.06 -9.11 9.94
CA ILE A 186 -11.99 -8.36 9.08
C ILE A 186 -12.35 -7.02 9.74
N ALA A 187 -12.67 -7.03 11.04
CA ALA A 187 -12.94 -5.80 11.78
C ALA A 187 -11.72 -4.87 11.80
N ALA A 188 -10.52 -5.38 12.05
CA ALA A 188 -9.30 -4.59 12.03
C ALA A 188 -9.07 -3.96 10.66
N LEU A 189 -9.20 -4.72 9.56
CA LEU A 189 -9.09 -4.20 8.20
C LEU A 189 -10.09 -3.09 7.90
N PHE A 190 -11.36 -3.31 8.27
CA PHE A 190 -12.40 -2.33 8.05
C PHE A 190 -12.13 -1.03 8.82
N LEU A 191 -11.77 -1.14 10.10
CA LEU A 191 -11.44 0.02 10.94
C LEU A 191 -10.21 0.76 10.41
N THR A 192 -9.14 0.05 10.01
CA THR A 192 -7.96 0.71 9.43
C THR A 192 -8.24 1.35 8.09
N SER A 193 -9.20 0.83 7.33
CA SER A 193 -9.59 1.45 6.06
C SER A 193 -10.30 2.79 6.30
N ILE A 194 -11.19 2.86 7.29
CA ILE A 194 -11.83 4.12 7.70
C ILE A 194 -10.79 5.12 8.20
N LEU A 195 -9.85 4.69 9.05
CA LEU A 195 -8.76 5.57 9.53
C LEU A 195 -7.93 6.10 8.36
N PHE A 196 -7.55 5.24 7.42
CA PHE A 196 -6.80 5.64 6.23
C PHE A 196 -7.54 6.74 5.44
N GLY A 197 -8.86 6.61 5.26
CA GLY A 197 -9.65 7.65 4.61
C GLY A 197 -9.75 8.96 5.41
N ILE A 198 -9.81 8.88 6.74
CA ILE A 198 -9.79 10.06 7.61
C ILE A 198 -8.46 10.79 7.51
N ASP A 199 -7.34 10.06 7.56
CA ASP A 199 -5.99 10.60 7.56
C ASP A 199 -5.68 11.42 6.29
N HIS A 200 -6.17 10.96 5.14
CA HIS A 200 -6.06 11.71 3.89
C HIS A 200 -6.83 13.04 3.88
N THR A 201 -7.75 13.22 4.84
CA THR A 201 -8.42 14.51 5.07
C THR A 201 -7.85 15.28 6.25
N LEU A 202 -6.90 14.72 7.01
CA LEU A 202 -6.27 15.39 8.15
C LEU A 202 -5.24 16.43 7.70
N GLY A 203 -4.67 16.34 6.50
CA GLY A 203 -3.74 17.35 5.98
C GLY A 203 -4.40 18.68 5.59
N ALA A 204 -5.66 18.65 5.14
CA ALA A 204 -6.34 19.82 4.55
C ALA A 204 -7.65 20.19 5.27
N ALA A 205 -7.97 21.47 5.36
CA ALA A 205 -9.30 21.93 5.76
C ALA A 205 -10.20 22.02 4.52
N GLN A 206 -11.24 21.19 4.46
CA GLN A 206 -12.15 21.12 3.32
C GLN A 206 -13.62 21.18 3.77
N PRO A 207 -14.54 21.72 2.94
CA PRO A 207 -15.98 21.67 3.19
C PRO A 207 -16.46 20.23 3.47
N TRP A 208 -17.47 20.10 4.32
CA TRP A 208 -17.97 18.79 4.76
C TRP A 208 -18.34 17.82 3.62
N PRO A 209 -19.03 18.24 2.55
CA PRO A 209 -19.37 17.34 1.44
C PRO A 209 -18.12 16.77 0.73
N ILE A 210 -17.13 17.63 0.46
CA ILE A 210 -15.84 17.25 -0.15
C ILE A 210 -15.09 16.30 0.79
N LYS A 211 -15.05 16.63 2.08
CA LYS A 211 -14.40 15.81 3.10
C LYS A 211 -14.99 14.40 3.20
N ILE A 212 -16.32 14.27 3.18
CA ILE A 212 -16.97 12.96 3.22
C ILE A 212 -16.68 12.15 1.95
N GLY A 213 -16.75 12.79 0.77
CA GLY A 213 -16.40 12.13 -0.49
C GLY A 213 -14.95 11.62 -0.51
N ALA A 214 -14.01 12.43 -0.01
CA ALA A 214 -12.61 12.03 0.16
C ALA A 214 -12.46 10.85 1.12
N ILE A 215 -13.05 10.93 2.33
CA ILE A 215 -12.99 9.84 3.32
C ILE A 215 -13.50 8.53 2.73
N VAL A 216 -14.64 8.53 2.04
CA VAL A 216 -15.21 7.31 1.46
C VAL A 216 -14.32 6.77 0.34
N THR A 217 -13.83 7.65 -0.54
CA THR A 217 -12.96 7.27 -1.65
C THR A 217 -11.67 6.64 -1.16
N PHE A 218 -10.94 7.32 -0.26
CA PHE A 218 -9.68 6.82 0.27
C PHE A 218 -9.89 5.63 1.20
N ALA A 219 -10.98 5.55 1.97
CA ALA A 219 -11.27 4.36 2.75
C ALA A 219 -11.46 3.11 1.89
N ASN A 220 -12.11 3.24 0.73
CA ASN A 220 -12.23 2.14 -0.23
C ASN A 220 -10.88 1.75 -0.84
N MET A 221 -10.01 2.71 -1.15
CA MET A 221 -8.63 2.43 -1.60
C MET A 221 -7.82 1.73 -0.50
N GLY A 222 -7.90 2.22 0.74
CA GLY A 222 -7.32 1.58 1.92
C GLY A 222 -7.83 0.15 2.09
N LEU A 223 -9.11 -0.11 1.87
CA LEU A 223 -9.65 -1.47 1.90
C LEU A 223 -9.04 -2.36 0.83
N LEU A 224 -8.90 -1.86 -0.41
CA LEU A 224 -8.24 -2.58 -1.51
C LEU A 224 -6.79 -2.94 -1.15
N PHE A 225 -5.99 -1.97 -0.67
CA PHE A 225 -4.65 -2.25 -0.18
C PHE A 225 -4.67 -3.29 0.94
N GLY A 226 -5.71 -3.30 1.79
CA GLY A 226 -5.83 -4.21 2.93
C GLY A 226 -6.06 -5.64 2.48
N LEU A 227 -6.93 -5.81 1.49
CA LEU A 227 -7.17 -7.09 0.83
C LEU A 227 -5.93 -7.56 0.07
N ILE A 228 -5.23 -6.67 -0.63
CA ILE A 228 -3.96 -6.97 -1.30
C ILE A 228 -2.91 -7.41 -0.28
N LEU A 229 -2.79 -6.75 0.87
CA LEU A 229 -1.87 -7.14 1.94
C LEU A 229 -2.17 -8.55 2.44
N LEU A 230 -3.45 -8.88 2.68
CA LEU A 230 -3.86 -10.22 3.09
C LEU A 230 -3.59 -11.29 2.03
N TRP A 231 -3.92 -10.98 0.77
CA TRP A 231 -3.75 -11.89 -0.36
C TRP A 231 -2.26 -12.15 -0.62
N THR A 232 -1.46 -11.08 -0.68
CA THR A 232 -0.05 -11.20 -1.00
C THR A 232 0.77 -11.70 0.17
N ARG A 233 0.34 -11.39 1.40
CA ARG A 233 1.09 -11.54 2.65
C ARG A 233 2.47 -10.89 2.57
N ASN A 234 2.57 -9.81 1.80
CA ASN A 234 3.83 -9.13 1.55
C ASN A 234 3.65 -7.62 1.65
N LEU A 235 4.04 -7.06 2.80
CA LEU A 235 3.99 -5.61 3.07
C LEU A 235 4.64 -4.80 1.96
N TRP A 236 5.83 -5.21 1.50
CA TRP A 236 6.59 -4.45 0.51
C TRP A 236 5.95 -4.45 -0.86
N VAL A 237 5.17 -5.47 -1.21
CA VAL A 237 4.36 -5.42 -2.44
C VAL A 237 3.29 -4.35 -2.32
N THR A 238 2.59 -4.28 -1.19
CA THR A 238 1.58 -3.23 -0.98
C THR A 238 2.19 -1.84 -0.97
N VAL A 239 3.32 -1.64 -0.27
CA VAL A 239 4.09 -0.38 -0.28
C VAL A 239 4.43 0.03 -1.72
N LEU A 240 4.99 -0.88 -2.52
CA LEU A 240 5.37 -0.59 -3.90
C LEU A 240 4.17 -0.30 -4.81
N VAL A 241 3.05 -1.00 -4.64
CA VAL A 241 1.84 -0.74 -5.42
C VAL A 241 1.28 0.64 -5.08
N HIS A 242 1.26 1.01 -3.80
CA HIS A 242 0.82 2.33 -3.34
C HIS A 242 1.71 3.42 -3.91
N SER A 243 3.03 3.39 -3.64
CA SER A 243 3.95 4.40 -4.15
C SER A 243 3.91 4.55 -5.67
N LEU A 244 3.90 3.44 -6.42
CA LEU A 244 3.93 3.52 -7.88
C LEU A 244 2.62 4.05 -8.46
N TYR A 245 1.48 3.76 -7.83
CA TYR A 245 0.22 4.32 -8.25
C TYR A 245 0.22 5.84 -8.07
N ASP A 246 0.64 6.33 -6.91
CA ASP A 246 0.70 7.76 -6.60
C ASP A 246 1.69 8.49 -7.52
N ILE A 247 2.91 7.94 -7.69
CA ILE A 247 3.90 8.48 -8.64
C ILE A 247 3.30 8.56 -10.05
N THR A 248 2.57 7.53 -10.50
CA THR A 248 1.95 7.60 -11.84
C THR A 248 0.82 8.61 -11.91
N ALA A 249 0.09 8.85 -10.81
CA ALA A 249 -0.92 9.91 -10.75
C ALA A 249 -0.27 11.30 -10.81
N THR A 250 0.84 11.50 -10.11
CA THR A 250 1.67 12.72 -10.17
C THR A 250 2.24 12.94 -11.58
N LEU A 251 2.73 11.89 -12.24
CA LEU A 251 3.15 11.99 -13.64
C LEU A 251 1.99 12.30 -14.59
N SER A 252 0.79 11.80 -14.26
CA SER A 252 -0.45 12.13 -14.98
C SER A 252 -0.75 13.62 -14.91
N TRP A 253 -0.59 14.19 -13.72
CA TRP A 253 -0.80 15.60 -13.44
C TRP A 253 0.20 16.49 -14.19
N TYR A 254 1.50 16.17 -14.13
CA TYR A 254 2.54 17.07 -14.64
C TYR A 254 2.90 16.90 -16.12
N TYR A 255 2.75 15.71 -16.70
CA TYR A 255 3.37 15.40 -17.98
C TYR A 255 2.48 14.66 -18.98
N VAL A 256 1.76 13.63 -18.56
CA VAL A 256 1.06 12.72 -19.48
C VAL A 256 -0.30 12.35 -18.90
N GLU A 257 -1.38 13.01 -19.33
CA GLU A 257 -2.75 12.85 -18.80
C GLU A 257 -3.16 11.39 -18.50
N TYR A 258 -2.76 10.44 -19.35
CA TYR A 258 -3.05 9.00 -19.22
C TYR A 258 -1.88 8.15 -18.67
N ALA A 259 -1.00 8.72 -17.85
CA ALA A 259 0.20 8.05 -17.34
C ALA A 259 -0.15 6.78 -16.55
N VAL A 260 -1.19 6.85 -15.70
CA VAL A 260 -1.65 5.73 -14.88
C VAL A 260 -2.13 4.56 -15.77
N GLU A 261 -2.95 4.85 -16.79
CA GLU A 261 -3.49 3.86 -17.71
C GLU A 261 -2.40 3.23 -18.58
N LEU A 262 -1.48 4.05 -19.10
CA LEU A 262 -0.35 3.58 -19.90
C LEU A 262 0.58 2.68 -19.08
N PHE A 263 0.85 3.05 -17.83
CA PHE A 263 1.63 2.22 -16.92
C PHE A 263 0.90 0.91 -16.58
N ALA A 264 -0.41 0.96 -16.30
CA ALA A 264 -1.21 -0.24 -16.06
C ALA A 264 -1.23 -1.18 -17.28
N LEU A 265 -1.31 -0.65 -18.50
CA LEU A 265 -1.19 -1.43 -19.73
C LEU A 265 0.17 -2.10 -19.86
N ALA A 266 1.26 -1.38 -19.58
CA ALA A 266 2.61 -1.94 -19.59
C ALA A 266 2.76 -3.07 -18.55
N VAL A 267 2.27 -2.85 -17.32
CA VAL A 267 2.23 -3.86 -16.26
C VAL A 267 1.40 -5.08 -16.66
N PHE A 268 0.28 -4.88 -17.35
CA PHE A 268 -0.56 -5.96 -17.86
C PHE A 268 0.18 -6.83 -18.89
N VAL A 269 0.85 -6.23 -19.86
CA VAL A 269 1.67 -6.95 -20.85
C VAL A 269 2.77 -7.76 -20.15
N VAL A 270 3.49 -7.15 -19.20
CA VAL A 270 4.51 -7.85 -18.40
C VAL A 270 3.90 -9.00 -17.60
N HIS A 271 2.73 -8.79 -16.98
CA HIS A 271 2.03 -9.82 -16.22
C HIS A 271 1.70 -11.04 -17.08
N LEU A 272 1.11 -10.82 -18.27
CA LEU A 272 0.76 -11.90 -19.21
C LEU A 272 2.00 -12.70 -19.66
N PHE A 273 3.10 -12.00 -19.94
CA PHE A 273 4.36 -12.63 -20.31
C PHE A 273 4.91 -13.51 -19.20
N LEU A 274 5.05 -12.94 -17.98
CA LEU A 274 5.55 -13.68 -16.81
C LEU A 274 4.64 -14.86 -16.45
N PHE A 275 3.33 -14.70 -16.58
CA PHE A 275 2.35 -15.71 -16.22
C PHE A 275 2.44 -16.91 -17.17
N THR A 276 2.53 -16.64 -18.47
CA THR A 276 2.77 -17.66 -19.49
C THR A 276 4.06 -18.42 -19.22
N LEU A 277 5.16 -17.72 -18.94
CA LEU A 277 6.44 -18.36 -18.63
C LEU A 277 6.40 -19.23 -17.38
N GLU A 278 5.76 -18.77 -16.30
CA GLU A 278 5.61 -19.54 -15.07
C GLU A 278 4.77 -20.80 -15.32
N LYS A 279 3.66 -20.67 -16.08
CA LYS A 279 2.78 -21.80 -16.42
C LYS A 279 3.50 -22.85 -17.28
N VAL A 280 4.33 -22.43 -18.23
CA VAL A 280 5.15 -23.36 -19.04
C VAL A 280 6.19 -24.05 -18.16
N ASN A 281 6.87 -23.32 -17.28
CA ASN A 281 7.87 -23.88 -16.37
C ASN A 281 7.26 -24.92 -15.41
N GLN A 282 6.10 -24.62 -14.83
CA GLN A 282 5.38 -25.54 -13.94
C GLN A 282 4.95 -26.82 -14.68
N ARG A 283 4.44 -26.70 -15.92
CA ARG A 283 4.12 -27.88 -16.75
C ARG A 283 5.33 -28.74 -17.04
N ARG A 284 6.49 -28.13 -17.29
CA ARG A 284 7.75 -28.86 -17.51
C ARG A 284 8.19 -29.62 -16.25
N LEU A 285 8.20 -28.93 -15.10
CA LEU A 285 8.55 -29.54 -13.82
C LEU A 285 7.62 -30.71 -13.46
N ASN A 286 6.31 -30.56 -13.67
CA ASN A 286 5.35 -31.64 -13.41
C ASN A 286 5.63 -32.87 -14.28
N ARG A 287 5.93 -32.69 -15.58
CA ARG A 287 6.31 -33.79 -16.48
C ARG A 287 7.60 -34.48 -16.05
N GLU A 288 8.59 -33.72 -15.61
CA GLU A 288 9.86 -34.26 -15.10
C GLU A 288 9.62 -35.09 -13.82
N MET A 289 8.78 -34.62 -12.88
CA MET A 289 8.42 -35.40 -11.69
C MET A 289 7.62 -36.67 -12.03
N GLU A 290 6.62 -36.58 -12.91
CA GLU A 290 5.85 -37.75 -13.36
C GLU A 290 6.77 -38.80 -13.99
N THR A 291 7.79 -38.38 -14.75
CA THR A 291 8.78 -39.29 -15.36
C THR A 291 9.64 -39.97 -14.28
N ILE A 292 10.07 -39.23 -13.27
CA ILE A 292 10.88 -39.76 -12.14
C ILE A 292 10.07 -40.76 -11.31
N GLU A 293 8.81 -40.45 -10.98
CA GLU A 293 7.92 -41.36 -10.25
C GLU A 293 7.67 -42.67 -11.03
N LEU A 294 7.53 -42.58 -12.36
CA LEU A 294 7.38 -43.74 -13.22
C LEU A 294 8.64 -44.62 -13.26
N GLN A 295 9.83 -44.00 -13.26
CA GLN A 295 11.10 -44.72 -13.20
C GLN A 295 11.28 -45.41 -11.84
N GLN A 296 11.03 -44.71 -10.73
CA GLN A 296 11.12 -45.28 -9.38
C GLN A 296 10.15 -46.44 -9.18
N THR A 297 8.90 -46.32 -9.64
CA THR A 297 7.95 -47.44 -9.57
C THR A 297 8.42 -48.64 -10.39
N THR A 298 8.93 -48.41 -11.59
CA THR A 298 9.47 -49.49 -12.45
C THR A 298 10.68 -50.19 -11.82
N GLU A 299 11.61 -49.44 -11.21
CA GLU A 299 12.76 -50.00 -10.49
C GLU A 299 12.35 -50.81 -9.26
N VAL A 300 11.32 -50.38 -8.53
CA VAL A 300 10.77 -51.14 -7.38
C VAL A 300 10.18 -52.47 -7.85
N PHE A 301 9.45 -52.49 -8.96
CA PHE A 301 8.91 -53.72 -9.53
C PHE A 301 10.00 -54.68 -10.03
N GLN A 302 11.07 -54.17 -10.64
CA GLN A 302 12.18 -54.99 -11.13
C GLN A 302 13.06 -55.59 -10.01
N ASN A 303 13.14 -54.94 -8.85
CA ASN A 303 13.90 -55.43 -7.70
C ASN A 303 13.09 -56.35 -6.76
N ALA A 304 11.80 -56.56 -7.05
CA ALA A 304 10.91 -57.41 -6.26
C ALA A 304 10.72 -58.83 -6.84
N GLU A 305 11.26 -59.10 -8.04
CA GLU A 305 11.38 -60.43 -8.66
C GLU A 305 12.73 -61.08 -8.35
#